data_AF-A0A2G9U0T1-F1
#
_entry.id   AF-A0A2G9U0T1-F1
#
_cell.length_a   1.000
_cell.length_b   1.000
_cell.length_c   1.000
_cell.angle_alpha   90.00
_cell.angle_beta   90.00
_cell.angle_gamma   90.00
#
_symmetry.space_group_name_H-M   'P 1'
#
loop_
_entity.id
_entity.type
_entity.pdbx_description
1 polymer ?
#
loop_
_entity_poly.entity_id
_entity_poly.type
_entity_poly.pdbx_seq_one_letter_code
_entity_poly.pdbx_strand_id
1 'polypeptide(L)'
;MLMLSPFLVLLEDHTWVCIAISHRGANQWANLRVYSTRVKELITGINQICSGNRGMNDRIRTIALQGHNYRRSRLALGRVRKNNGALLRPATNMIKLRYDCRLETSAKEVADKCTTSRSALPPEVKENIHRIHRSSARFRTDAMIEMAWATTKYIGCAVSQSCGSYWYIVCHYKIGGNVVNEHVYMPGRSCSQCPMGYYCDPSNGLCTKA
;
A
#
# COMPACT_ATOMS: atom_id res chain seq x y z
N MET A 1 10.68 2.77 20.89
CA MET A 1 11.60 3.10 19.79
C MET A 1 10.80 3.10 18.49
N LEU A 2 10.54 4.30 17.95
CA LEU A 2 9.65 4.54 16.81
C LEU A 2 10.32 4.07 15.51
N MET A 3 9.91 2.93 14.98
CA MET A 3 10.29 2.49 13.64
C MET A 3 9.46 3.30 12.63
N LEU A 4 9.99 4.44 12.20
CA LEU A 4 9.49 5.16 11.03
C LEU A 4 9.67 4.25 9.81
N SER A 5 8.56 3.77 9.25
CA SER A 5 8.53 3.09 7.95
C SER A 5 9.17 4.02 6.90
N PRO A 6 10.28 3.63 6.25
CA PRO A 6 10.98 4.52 5.34
C PRO A 6 10.25 4.57 4.01
N PHE A 7 9.47 5.63 3.82
CA PHE A 7 9.04 6.08 2.51
C PHE A 7 10.19 6.78 1.79
N LEU A 8 10.76 6.14 0.78
CA LEU A 8 11.72 6.76 -0.12
C LEU A 8 10.96 7.17 -1.40
N VAL A 9 10.60 8.45 -1.51
CA VAL A 9 10.19 9.06 -2.78
C VAL A 9 11.40 9.84 -3.30
N LEU A 10 11.93 9.44 -4.45
CA LEU A 10 12.94 10.21 -5.19
C LEU A 10 12.31 11.52 -5.66
N LEU A 11 12.87 12.65 -5.21
CA LEU A 11 12.58 13.98 -5.75
C LEU A 11 13.54 14.31 -6.91
N GLU A 12 13.17 15.33 -7.69
CA GLU A 12 13.90 15.83 -8.88
C GLU A 12 15.35 16.29 -8.59
N ASP A 13 15.78 16.34 -7.33
CA ASP A 13 17.10 16.80 -6.88
C ASP A 13 18.01 15.67 -6.35
N HIS A 14 17.69 14.40 -6.62
CA HIS A 14 18.39 13.22 -6.09
C HIS A 14 18.43 13.14 -4.54
N THR A 15 17.59 13.92 -3.84
CA THR A 15 17.48 13.81 -2.38
C THR A 15 16.41 12.79 -1.99
N TRP A 16 16.74 11.96 -1.00
CA TRP A 16 15.82 11.01 -0.39
C TRP A 16 14.97 11.75 0.65
N VAL A 17 13.70 12.04 0.34
CA VAL A 17 12.80 12.67 1.31
C VAL A 17 11.89 11.62 1.94
N CYS A 18 12.13 11.35 3.24
CA CYS A 18 11.18 10.64 4.08
C CYS A 18 9.86 11.41 4.09
N ILE A 19 8.79 10.93 3.46
CA ILE A 19 7.47 11.55 3.66
C ILE A 19 7.01 11.21 5.08
N ALA A 20 7.21 12.15 6.01
CA ALA A 20 6.66 12.03 7.35
C ALA A 20 5.13 12.16 7.24
N ILE A 21 4.44 11.04 7.23
CA ILE A 21 3.01 11.07 7.46
C ILE A 21 2.84 11.19 8.97
N SER A 22 2.48 12.40 9.40
CA SER A 22 2.10 12.69 10.77
C SER A 22 1.23 11.56 11.34
N HIS A 23 1.60 11.03 12.53
CA HIS A 23 0.80 10.09 13.32
C HIS A 23 -0.65 10.56 13.54
N ARG A 24 -0.94 11.86 13.38
CA ARG A 24 -2.32 12.38 13.39
C ARG A 24 -3.22 11.75 12.32
N GLY A 25 -2.63 11.21 11.24
CA GLY A 25 -3.36 10.46 10.23
C GLY A 25 -3.80 9.07 10.69
N ALA A 26 -3.02 8.35 11.50
CA ALA A 26 -3.39 7.03 12.01
C ALA A 26 -4.62 7.11 12.94
N ASN A 27 -4.69 8.17 13.74
CA ASN A 27 -5.79 8.42 14.68
C ASN A 27 -7.05 8.94 13.96
N GLN A 28 -6.88 9.55 12.78
CA GLN A 28 -8.00 9.95 11.94
C GLN A 28 -8.68 8.74 11.27
N TRP A 29 -7.99 7.60 11.13
CA TRP A 29 -8.57 6.32 10.68
C TRP A 29 -9.30 5.55 11.77
N ALA A 30 -8.94 5.75 13.04
CA ALA A 30 -9.74 5.25 14.15
C ALA A 30 -11.13 5.92 14.22
N ASN A 31 -11.30 7.11 13.63
CA ASN A 31 -12.54 7.92 13.66
C ASN A 31 -13.13 8.28 12.28
N LEU A 32 -12.53 7.84 11.16
CA LEU A 32 -13.14 8.00 9.83
C LEU A 32 -14.31 7.01 9.74
N ARG A 33 -15.50 7.53 9.41
CA ARG A 33 -16.75 6.82 9.07
C ARG A 33 -16.62 5.90 7.82
N VAL A 34 -15.44 5.32 7.59
CA VAL A 34 -15.20 4.23 6.64
C VAL A 34 -15.37 2.87 7.34
N TYR A 35 -15.28 2.84 8.69
CA TYR A 35 -15.81 1.75 9.50
C TYR A 35 -17.31 1.96 9.69
N SER A 36 -18.09 1.73 8.63
CA SER A 36 -19.55 1.64 8.76
C SER A 36 -19.88 0.57 9.82
N THR A 37 -20.88 0.82 10.66
CA THR A 37 -21.47 -0.19 11.57
C THR A 37 -21.84 -1.48 10.83
N ARG A 38 -22.09 -1.40 9.51
CA ARG A 38 -22.32 -2.54 8.61
C ARG A 38 -21.09 -3.45 8.37
N VAL A 39 -19.87 -3.00 8.67
CA VAL A 39 -18.61 -3.77 8.53
C VAL A 39 -18.28 -4.54 9.82
N LYS A 40 -18.77 -4.08 10.98
CA LYS A 40 -18.55 -4.77 12.27
C LYS A 40 -19.32 -6.09 12.38
N GLU A 41 -20.43 -6.25 11.67
CA GLU A 41 -21.31 -7.42 11.82
C GLU A 41 -20.99 -8.61 10.89
N LEU A 42 -19.98 -8.54 10.00
CA LEU A 42 -19.87 -9.50 8.89
C LEU A 42 -18.52 -10.20 8.63
N ILE A 43 -17.46 -10.08 9.44
CA ILE A 43 -16.14 -10.58 9.01
C ILE A 43 -15.42 -11.45 10.04
N THR A 44 -15.87 -12.71 10.15
CA THR A 44 -15.14 -13.85 10.71
C THR A 44 -14.39 -14.58 9.60
N GLY A 45 -13.06 -14.51 9.53
CA GLY A 45 -12.24 -15.48 8.77
C GLY A 45 -12.50 -15.68 7.26
N ILE A 46 -13.31 -14.84 6.61
CA ILE A 46 -13.76 -15.04 5.23
C ILE A 46 -12.56 -14.98 4.26
N ASN A 47 -12.53 -15.94 3.34
CA ASN A 47 -11.52 -16.09 2.29
C ASN A 47 -12.20 -16.14 0.91
N GLN A 48 -12.89 -15.07 0.52
CA GLN A 48 -13.61 -14.98 -0.75
C GLN A 48 -12.83 -14.22 -1.82
N ILE A 49 -11.98 -13.25 -1.46
CA ILE A 49 -11.20 -12.48 -2.45
C ILE A 49 -10.16 -13.38 -3.12
N CYS A 50 -9.48 -14.23 -2.34
CA CYS A 50 -8.50 -15.20 -2.84
C CYS A 50 -8.74 -16.58 -2.20
N SER A 51 -9.84 -17.24 -2.58
CA SER A 51 -10.28 -18.51 -1.98
C SER A 51 -9.24 -19.64 -2.00
N GLY A 52 -8.37 -19.67 -3.02
CA GLY A 52 -7.26 -20.63 -3.10
C GLY A 52 -6.09 -20.36 -2.16
N ASN A 53 -5.96 -19.15 -1.63
CA ASN A 53 -4.83 -18.75 -0.80
C ASN A 53 -5.14 -18.93 0.69
N ARG A 54 -4.43 -19.86 1.35
CA ARG A 54 -4.60 -20.15 2.78
C ARG A 54 -3.71 -19.24 3.64
N GLY A 55 -4.11 -19.03 4.89
CA GLY A 55 -3.33 -18.24 5.86
C GLY A 55 -3.50 -16.72 5.72
N MET A 56 -4.26 -16.25 4.74
CA MET A 56 -4.69 -14.86 4.56
C MET A 56 -6.21 -14.78 4.57
N ASN A 57 -6.76 -13.61 4.94
CA ASN A 57 -8.21 -13.38 4.96
C ASN A 57 -8.55 -12.02 4.35
N ASP A 58 -9.83 -11.86 4.00
CA ASP A 58 -10.30 -10.69 3.27
C ASP A 58 -10.16 -9.39 4.05
N ARG A 59 -10.13 -9.45 5.38
CA ARG A 59 -9.89 -8.25 6.21
C ARG A 59 -8.49 -7.70 5.98
N ILE A 60 -7.47 -8.54 5.96
CA ILE A 60 -6.08 -8.12 5.71
C ILE A 60 -5.93 -7.61 4.28
N ARG A 61 -6.54 -8.30 3.30
CA ARG A 61 -6.54 -7.88 1.89
C ARG A 61 -7.18 -6.51 1.69
N THR A 62 -8.32 -6.30 2.34
CA THR A 62 -9.07 -5.04 2.28
C THR A 62 -8.27 -3.90 2.87
N ILE A 63 -7.65 -4.11 4.05
CA ILE A 63 -6.78 -3.10 4.68
C ILE A 63 -5.62 -2.75 3.75
N ALA A 64 -4.94 -3.76 3.19
CA ALA A 64 -3.83 -3.56 2.27
C ALA A 64 -4.28 -2.73 1.06
N LEU A 65 -5.33 -3.14 0.36
CA LEU A 65 -5.80 -2.49 -0.86
C LEU A 65 -6.32 -1.07 -0.61
N GLN A 66 -7.20 -0.91 0.38
CA GLN A 66 -7.85 0.37 0.67
C GLN A 66 -6.85 1.38 1.24
N GLY A 67 -5.95 0.95 2.12
CA GLY A 67 -4.91 1.82 2.67
C GLY A 67 -4.03 2.41 1.57
N HIS A 68 -3.56 1.56 0.65
CA HIS A 68 -2.73 2.01 -0.46
C HIS A 68 -3.52 2.93 -1.40
N ASN A 69 -4.75 2.57 -1.78
CA ASN A 69 -5.57 3.42 -2.66
C ASN A 69 -5.93 4.77 -2.02
N TYR A 70 -6.17 4.82 -0.71
CA TYR A 70 -6.38 6.08 -0.01
C TYR A 70 -5.15 6.99 -0.12
N ARG A 71 -3.94 6.44 0.09
CA ARG A 71 -2.71 7.24 -0.01
C ARG A 71 -2.43 7.72 -1.41
N ARG A 72 -2.63 6.85 -2.39
CA ARG A 72 -2.57 7.21 -3.82
C ARG A 72 -3.55 8.33 -4.15
N SER A 73 -4.78 8.27 -3.63
CA SER A 73 -5.78 9.33 -3.80
C SER A 73 -5.33 10.65 -3.18
N ARG A 74 -4.82 10.61 -1.95
CA ARG A 74 -4.29 11.80 -1.27
C ARG A 74 -3.18 12.46 -2.08
N LEU A 75 -2.26 11.66 -2.65
CA LEU A 75 -1.19 12.16 -3.50
C LEU A 75 -1.74 12.71 -4.83
N ALA A 76 -2.63 11.96 -5.48
CA ALA A 76 -3.22 12.34 -6.76
C ALA A 76 -4.00 13.66 -6.70
N LEU A 77 -4.59 13.96 -5.54
CA LEU A 77 -5.32 15.19 -5.26
C LEU A 77 -4.42 16.32 -4.70
N GLY A 78 -3.10 16.13 -4.60
CA GLY A 78 -2.17 17.14 -4.08
C GLY A 78 -2.33 17.40 -2.57
N ARG A 79 -2.80 16.41 -1.80
CA ARG A 79 -3.13 16.55 -0.37
C ARG A 79 -2.10 15.90 0.55
N VAL A 80 -0.89 15.65 0.05
CA VAL A 80 0.24 15.07 0.80
C VAL A 80 1.27 16.17 1.01
N ARG A 81 1.74 16.33 2.25
CA ARG A 81 2.75 17.30 2.63
C ARG A 81 4.15 16.68 2.57
N LYS A 82 5.12 17.45 2.12
CA LYS A 82 6.56 17.27 2.32
C LYS A 82 6.92 17.59 3.77
N ASN A 83 8.14 17.25 4.18
CA ASN A 83 8.65 17.55 5.53
C ASN A 83 8.74 19.06 5.82
N ASN A 84 8.99 19.87 4.80
CA ASN A 84 9.00 21.33 4.91
C ASN A 84 7.60 21.96 4.94
N GLY A 85 6.54 21.15 5.04
CA GLY A 85 5.14 21.62 5.09
C GLY A 85 4.50 21.91 3.73
N ALA A 86 5.29 22.06 2.66
CA ALA A 86 4.77 22.26 1.31
C ALA A 86 4.02 21.03 0.80
N LEU A 87 3.03 21.21 -0.07
CA LEU A 87 2.32 20.08 -0.69
C LEU A 87 3.12 19.47 -1.84
N LEU A 88 3.02 18.15 -2.00
CA LEU A 88 3.43 17.46 -3.22
C LEU A 88 2.52 17.87 -4.37
N ARG A 89 3.08 17.92 -5.58
CA ARG A 89 2.30 18.16 -6.79
C ARG A 89 1.27 17.03 -6.97
N PRO A 90 0.04 17.33 -7.43
CA PRO A 90 -0.94 16.29 -7.74
C PRO A 90 -0.43 15.41 -8.90
N ALA A 91 -1.05 14.23 -9.08
CA ALA A 91 -0.61 13.26 -10.08
C ALA A 91 -1.61 13.17 -11.24
N THR A 92 -1.11 13.26 -12.48
CA THR A 92 -1.94 13.28 -13.68
C THR A 92 -2.53 11.91 -14.04
N ASN A 93 -1.85 10.82 -13.64
CA ASN A 93 -2.07 9.47 -14.15
C ASN A 93 -2.12 8.39 -13.04
N MET A 94 -2.51 8.77 -11.82
CA MET A 94 -2.45 7.86 -10.66
C MET A 94 -3.46 6.71 -10.77
N ILE A 95 -3.02 5.51 -11.11
CA ILE A 95 -3.90 4.34 -11.27
C ILE A 95 -4.47 3.84 -9.92
N LYS A 96 -5.75 3.47 -9.88
CA LYS A 96 -6.37 2.75 -8.76
C LYS A 96 -5.91 1.30 -8.73
N LEU A 97 -5.36 0.87 -7.60
CA LEU A 97 -4.92 -0.50 -7.36
C LEU A 97 -6.08 -1.49 -7.40
N ARG A 98 -5.78 -2.70 -7.87
CA ARG A 98 -6.59 -3.90 -7.71
C ARG A 98 -5.79 -4.97 -6.98
N TYR A 99 -6.49 -5.79 -6.19
CA TYR A 99 -5.87 -6.93 -5.52
C TYR A 99 -5.55 -8.03 -6.53
N ASP A 100 -4.38 -8.66 -6.38
CA ASP A 100 -3.95 -9.79 -7.22
C ASP A 100 -3.52 -10.96 -6.32
N CYS A 101 -4.26 -12.07 -6.43
CA CYS A 101 -4.02 -13.26 -5.61
C CYS A 101 -2.70 -13.95 -5.91
N ARG A 102 -2.14 -13.84 -7.13
CA ARG A 102 -0.83 -14.42 -7.48
C ARG A 102 0.31 -13.63 -6.82
N LEU A 103 0.15 -12.31 -6.74
CA LEU A 103 1.05 -11.45 -5.97
C LEU A 103 0.96 -11.77 -4.47
N GLU A 104 -0.23 -12.08 -3.93
CA GLU A 104 -0.38 -12.53 -2.55
C GLU A 104 0.35 -13.86 -2.29
N THR A 105 0.21 -14.83 -3.19
CA THR A 105 0.88 -16.14 -3.06
C THR A 105 2.40 -15.97 -3.00
N SER A 106 2.98 -15.24 -3.96
CA SER A 106 4.43 -14.98 -3.96
C SER A 106 4.87 -14.14 -2.76
N ALA A 107 4.09 -13.14 -2.34
CA ALA A 107 4.40 -12.36 -1.14
C ALA A 107 4.36 -13.23 0.13
N LYS A 108 3.44 -14.19 0.20
CA LYS A 108 3.35 -15.15 1.31
C LYS A 108 4.56 -16.05 1.41
N GLU A 109 5.01 -16.60 0.29
CA GLU A 109 6.23 -17.43 0.23
C GLU A 109 7.45 -16.69 0.75
N VAL A 110 7.56 -15.39 0.48
CA VAL A 110 8.62 -14.55 1.03
C VAL A 110 8.40 -14.26 2.51
N ALA A 111 7.18 -13.85 2.90
CA ALA A 111 6.87 -13.50 4.29
C ALA A 111 7.14 -14.66 5.26
N ASP A 112 6.86 -15.89 4.83
CA ASP A 112 7.07 -17.10 5.63
C ASP A 112 8.55 -17.47 5.82
N LYS A 113 9.48 -16.86 5.05
CA LYS A 113 10.93 -17.01 5.27
C LYS A 113 11.44 -16.18 6.45
N CYS A 114 10.63 -15.28 6.99
CA CYS A 114 10.96 -14.47 8.17
C CYS A 114 12.28 -13.70 8.06
N THR A 115 12.56 -13.17 6.86
CA THR A 115 13.77 -12.41 6.55
C THR A 115 13.43 -11.07 5.91
N THR A 116 14.34 -10.11 6.03
CA THR A 116 14.29 -8.81 5.33
C THR A 116 15.21 -8.78 4.11
N SER A 117 15.76 -9.93 3.72
CA SER A 117 16.60 -10.07 2.54
C SER A 117 15.77 -9.91 1.27
N ARG A 118 16.35 -9.28 0.24
CA ARG A 118 15.70 -9.12 -1.06
C ARG A 118 15.39 -10.47 -1.69
N SER A 119 14.19 -10.64 -2.21
CA SER A 119 13.81 -11.84 -2.95
C SER A 119 14.25 -11.77 -4.42
N ALA A 120 14.53 -12.93 -5.02
CA ALA A 120 14.66 -13.07 -6.46
C ALA A 120 13.25 -13.08 -7.09
N LEU A 121 12.85 -11.97 -7.71
CA LEU A 121 11.51 -11.77 -8.27
C LEU A 121 11.59 -11.44 -9.76
N PRO A 122 10.50 -11.69 -10.54
CA PRO A 122 10.40 -11.20 -11.91
C PRO A 122 10.65 -9.69 -11.98
N PRO A 123 11.31 -9.15 -13.03
CA PRO A 123 11.71 -7.74 -13.10
C PRO A 123 10.56 -6.73 -12.91
N GLU A 124 9.35 -7.12 -13.32
CA GLU A 124 8.12 -6.34 -13.23
C GLU A 124 7.44 -6.39 -11.84
N VAL A 125 7.97 -7.20 -10.92
CA VAL A 125 7.48 -7.29 -9.54
C VAL A 125 8.40 -6.51 -8.63
N LYS A 126 7.83 -5.56 -7.88
CA LYS A 126 8.52 -4.87 -6.79
C LYS A 126 8.04 -5.43 -5.45
N GLU A 127 8.90 -5.33 -4.46
CA GLU A 127 8.70 -5.91 -3.14
C GLU A 127 8.91 -4.84 -2.07
N ASN A 128 8.00 -4.78 -1.12
CA ASN A 128 8.22 -4.12 0.16
C ASN A 128 8.11 -5.16 1.27
N ILE A 129 9.17 -5.27 2.08
CA ILE A 129 9.20 -6.08 3.30
C ILE A 129 9.19 -5.14 4.51
N HIS A 130 8.29 -5.39 5.45
CA HIS A 130 8.25 -4.69 6.72
C HIS A 130 8.14 -5.69 7.87
N ARG A 131 8.76 -5.34 9.00
CA ARG A 131 8.81 -6.20 10.18
C ARG A 131 8.37 -5.41 11.41
N ILE A 132 7.37 -5.93 12.11
CA ILE A 132 6.80 -5.28 13.31
C ILE A 132 6.78 -6.28 14.45
N HIS A 133 7.20 -5.85 15.64
CA HIS A 133 7.12 -6.69 16.82
C HIS A 133 5.65 -6.90 17.22
N ARG A 134 5.27 -8.10 17.64
CA ARG A 134 3.86 -8.44 17.99
C ARG A 134 3.33 -7.64 19.18
N SER A 135 4.22 -7.10 20.03
CA SER A 135 3.80 -6.15 21.08
C SER A 135 3.41 -4.77 20.56
N SER A 136 3.94 -4.36 19.39
CA SER A 136 3.61 -3.07 18.75
C SER A 136 2.33 -3.15 17.91
N ALA A 137 1.99 -4.35 17.42
CA ALA A 137 0.79 -4.61 16.65
C ALA A 137 0.22 -5.96 17.10
N ARG A 138 -0.85 -5.95 17.90
CA ARG A 138 -1.40 -7.18 18.50
C ARG A 138 -1.95 -8.12 17.44
N PHE A 139 -2.58 -7.58 16.40
CA PHE A 139 -3.20 -8.37 15.33
C PHE A 139 -2.51 -8.16 13.97
N ARG A 140 -2.64 -9.16 13.09
CA ARG A 140 -2.16 -9.08 11.69
C ARG A 140 -2.72 -7.87 10.94
N THR A 141 -3.95 -7.50 11.26
CA THR A 141 -4.61 -6.33 10.67
C THR A 141 -3.89 -5.04 11.03
N ASP A 142 -3.46 -4.90 12.29
CA ASP A 142 -2.76 -3.72 12.77
C ASP A 142 -1.38 -3.64 12.13
N ALA A 143 -0.70 -4.77 12.00
CA ALA A 143 0.58 -4.87 11.31
C ALA A 143 0.48 -4.49 9.82
N MET A 144 -0.59 -4.90 9.15
CA MET A 144 -0.85 -4.50 7.77
C MET A 144 -1.16 -3.00 7.64
N ILE A 145 -1.88 -2.41 8.61
CA ILE A 145 -2.17 -0.97 8.61
C ILE A 145 -0.86 -0.18 8.57
N GLU A 146 0.18 -0.58 9.29
CA GLU A 146 1.48 0.11 9.30
C GLU A 146 2.22 0.04 7.95
N MET A 147 2.01 -1.00 7.15
CA MET A 147 2.67 -1.15 5.83
C MET A 147 1.83 -0.66 4.65
N ALA A 148 0.51 -0.49 4.82
CA ALA A 148 -0.46 -0.16 3.76
C ALA A 148 -0.28 1.23 3.08
N TRP A 149 0.91 1.78 3.17
CA TRP A 149 1.23 3.17 2.95
C TRP A 149 1.99 3.39 1.63
N ALA A 150 2.49 2.35 0.95
CA ALA A 150 3.30 2.45 -0.27
C ALA A 150 2.49 2.72 -1.57
N THR A 151 3.18 2.83 -2.73
CA THR A 151 2.58 3.27 -4.02
C THR A 151 2.90 2.32 -5.19
N THR A 152 1.90 1.72 -5.86
CA THR A 152 2.05 0.83 -7.06
C THR A 152 0.75 0.63 -7.89
N LYS A 153 0.69 -0.31 -8.86
CA LYS A 153 -0.44 -0.56 -9.81
C LYS A 153 -1.29 -1.82 -9.55
N TYR A 154 -0.68 -2.89 -9.07
CA TYR A 154 -1.35 -4.05 -8.49
C TYR A 154 -0.71 -4.39 -7.16
N ILE A 155 -1.48 -5.00 -6.27
CA ILE A 155 -0.99 -5.35 -4.93
C ILE A 155 -1.48 -6.73 -4.52
N GLY A 156 -0.56 -7.53 -3.98
CA GLY A 156 -0.87 -8.72 -3.21
C GLY A 156 0.07 -8.76 -2.02
N CYS A 157 -0.46 -9.01 -0.82
CA CYS A 157 0.31 -8.91 0.40
C CYS A 157 0.02 -10.04 1.36
N ALA A 158 1.02 -10.40 2.16
CA ALA A 158 0.90 -11.41 3.18
C ALA A 158 1.43 -10.91 4.52
N VAL A 159 0.82 -11.38 5.62
CA VAL A 159 1.35 -11.25 6.98
C VAL A 159 1.65 -12.65 7.49
N SER A 160 2.93 -13.01 7.62
CA SER A 160 3.31 -14.32 8.14
C SER A 160 3.06 -14.41 9.64
N GLN A 161 2.51 -15.54 10.07
CA GLN A 161 2.31 -15.87 11.48
C GLN A 161 3.43 -16.73 12.07
N SER A 162 4.30 -17.26 11.21
CA SER A 162 5.30 -18.28 11.52
C SER A 162 6.60 -17.70 12.09
N CYS A 163 6.71 -16.38 12.18
CA CYS A 163 7.96 -15.68 12.47
C CYS A 163 8.16 -15.31 13.95
N GLY A 164 7.71 -16.17 14.87
CA GLY A 164 7.89 -15.99 16.31
C GLY A 164 7.30 -14.66 16.82
N SER A 165 8.14 -13.83 17.44
CA SER A 165 7.76 -12.54 18.07
C SER A 165 7.49 -11.40 17.09
N TYR A 166 7.66 -11.62 15.78
CA TYR A 166 7.45 -10.61 14.76
C TYR A 166 6.35 -10.97 13.77
N TRP A 167 5.64 -9.95 13.31
CA TRP A 167 4.92 -10.00 12.06
C TRP A 167 5.87 -9.62 10.94
N TYR A 168 5.98 -10.48 9.93
CA TYR A 168 6.61 -10.14 8.66
C TYR A 168 5.51 -9.86 7.65
N ILE A 169 5.50 -8.63 7.15
CA ILE A 169 4.53 -8.16 6.17
C ILE A 169 5.27 -7.96 4.86
N VAL A 170 4.84 -8.68 3.83
CA VAL A 170 5.39 -8.54 2.47
C VAL A 170 4.27 -8.13 1.56
N CYS A 171 4.49 -7.10 0.75
CA CYS A 171 3.62 -6.76 -0.37
C CYS A 171 4.44 -6.86 -1.64
N HIS A 172 3.93 -7.63 -2.59
CA HIS A 172 4.39 -7.61 -3.96
C HIS A 172 3.50 -6.74 -4.81
N TYR A 173 4.14 -6.13 -5.79
CA TYR A 173 3.49 -5.19 -6.66
C TYR A 173 3.89 -5.43 -8.09
N LYS A 174 2.91 -5.61 -8.96
CA LYS A 174 3.16 -5.63 -10.39
C LYS A 174 3.05 -4.20 -10.91
N ILE A 175 4.16 -3.70 -11.42
CA ILE A 175 4.25 -2.39 -12.08
C ILE A 175 4.08 -2.57 -13.58
N GLY A 176 3.37 -1.64 -14.20
CA GLY A 176 3.80 -1.11 -15.49
C GLY A 176 4.34 0.28 -15.20
N GLY A 177 5.65 0.49 -15.34
CA GLY A 177 6.33 1.74 -14.97
C GLY A 177 6.98 1.68 -13.59
N ASN A 178 8.29 1.47 -13.57
CA ASN A 178 9.26 1.79 -12.51
C ASN A 178 10.65 1.51 -13.09
N VAL A 179 10.95 2.21 -14.18
CA VAL A 179 12.27 2.19 -14.83
C VAL A 179 13.18 3.12 -14.00
N VAL A 180 14.43 2.71 -13.80
CA VAL A 180 15.44 3.59 -13.18
C VAL A 180 15.54 4.86 -14.04
N ASN A 181 15.46 6.04 -13.42
CA ASN A 181 15.35 7.37 -14.05
C ASN A 181 13.95 7.80 -14.55
N GLU A 182 12.88 7.09 -14.20
CA GLU A 182 11.50 7.57 -14.41
C GLU A 182 10.90 8.22 -13.16
N HIS A 183 9.92 9.11 -13.37
CA HIS A 183 9.21 9.79 -12.30
C HIS A 183 8.32 8.79 -11.54
N VAL A 184 8.32 8.82 -10.20
CA VAL A 184 7.46 7.98 -9.33
C VAL A 184 5.97 8.13 -9.67
N TYR A 185 5.58 9.33 -10.13
CA TYR A 185 4.29 9.65 -10.73
C TYR A 185 4.48 10.85 -11.67
N MET A 186 3.58 11.04 -12.64
CA MET A 186 3.61 12.24 -13.49
C MET A 186 2.90 13.40 -12.79
N PRO A 187 3.60 14.50 -12.47
CA PRO A 187 3.01 15.57 -11.68
C PRO A 187 2.21 16.56 -12.54
N GLY A 188 1.01 16.93 -12.12
CA GLY A 188 0.11 17.85 -12.85
C GLY A 188 -1.33 17.79 -12.34
N ARG A 189 -2.30 18.28 -13.12
CA ARG A 189 -3.71 18.27 -12.72
C ARG A 189 -4.18 16.81 -12.53
N SER A 190 -4.83 16.53 -11.41
CA SER A 190 -5.37 15.19 -11.12
C SER A 190 -6.17 14.64 -12.29
N CYS A 191 -5.92 13.39 -12.67
CA CYS A 191 -6.54 12.69 -13.79
C CYS A 191 -6.32 13.28 -15.20
N SER A 192 -5.48 14.29 -15.39
CA SER A 192 -5.33 14.92 -16.71
C SER A 192 -4.66 14.03 -17.76
N GLN A 193 -4.07 12.89 -17.37
CA GLN A 193 -3.37 11.96 -18.24
C GLN A 193 -3.63 10.50 -17.83
N CYS A 194 -4.88 10.15 -17.50
CA CYS A 194 -5.20 8.74 -17.30
C CYS A 194 -4.87 7.92 -18.57
N PRO A 195 -4.23 6.75 -18.43
CA PRO A 195 -3.83 5.95 -19.58
C PRO A 195 -5.04 5.40 -20.34
N MET A 196 -4.84 5.01 -21.61
CA MET A 196 -5.90 4.42 -22.42
C MET A 196 -6.54 3.20 -21.74
N GLY A 197 -7.87 3.11 -21.79
CA GLY A 197 -8.64 2.07 -21.09
C GLY A 197 -8.86 2.33 -19.60
N TYR A 198 -8.51 3.52 -19.10
CA TYR A 198 -8.81 3.96 -17.73
C TYR A 198 -9.63 5.25 -17.76
N TYR A 199 -10.54 5.39 -16.81
CA TYR A 199 -11.34 6.59 -16.59
C TYR A 199 -10.99 7.24 -15.25
N CYS A 200 -11.16 8.55 -15.15
CA CYS A 200 -10.99 9.24 -13.87
C CYS A 200 -12.17 8.96 -12.95
N ASP A 201 -11.89 8.55 -11.71
CA ASP A 201 -12.85 8.64 -10.62
C ASP A 201 -12.65 9.98 -9.89
N PRO A 202 -13.50 10.99 -10.13
CA PRO A 202 -13.28 12.34 -9.59
C PRO A 202 -13.42 12.40 -8.07
N SER A 203 -14.07 11.40 -7.44
CA SER A 203 -14.22 11.35 -5.99
C SER A 203 -12.89 11.11 -5.26
N ASN A 204 -11.93 10.45 -5.94
CA ASN A 204 -10.65 10.09 -5.36
C ASN A 204 -9.44 10.46 -6.24
N GLY A 205 -9.64 11.00 -7.44
CA GLY A 205 -8.56 11.43 -8.33
C GLY A 205 -7.72 10.28 -8.89
N LEU A 206 -8.25 9.06 -8.88
CA LEU A 206 -7.55 7.87 -9.38
C LEU A 206 -8.09 7.45 -10.74
N CYS A 207 -7.17 7.01 -11.62
CA CYS A 207 -7.50 6.37 -12.88
C CYS A 207 -7.95 4.93 -12.62
N THR A 208 -9.22 4.64 -12.82
CA THR A 208 -9.82 3.31 -12.64
C THR A 208 -9.93 2.61 -13.98
N LYS A 209 -9.62 1.31 -14.03
CA LYS A 209 -9.72 0.54 -15.28
C LYS A 209 -11.20 0.43 -15.68
N ALA A 210 -11.51 0.73 -16.93
CA ALA A 210 -12.84 0.50 -17.52
C ALA A 210 -13.24 -0.97 -17.45
#